data_AF-A0A7M3MSX1-F1
#
_entry.id   AF-A0A7M3MSX1-F1
#
_cell.length_a   1.000
_cell.length_b   1.000
_cell.length_c   1.000
_cell.angle_alpha   90.00
_cell.angle_beta   90.00
_cell.angle_gamma   90.00
#
_symmetry.space_group_name_H-M   'P 1'
#
loop_
_entity.id
_entity.type
_entity.pdbx_description
1 polymer ?
#
loop_
_entity_poly.entity_id
_entity_poly.type
_entity_poly.pdbx_seq_one_letter_code
_entity_poly.pdbx_strand_id
1 'polypeptide(L)'
;MIPYIYFFGIFWRLTGDSLSYLPGEAKTTMRNIRYLFAFSWNLYIVAYIVPMLGDFGQSAEGAVTRTYLFTIADVLSKIIYGVLLGKVATARSVAEGFEVDGYEHLAEESVEQA
;
A
#
# COMPACT_ATOMS: atom_id res chain seq x y z
N MET A 1 17.35 1.26 11.97
CA MET A 1 17.28 1.40 10.49
C MET A 1 17.60 0.10 9.75
N ILE A 2 18.55 -0.73 10.22
CA ILE A 2 18.87 -2.01 9.56
C ILE A 2 17.63 -2.92 9.35
N PRO A 3 16.75 -3.16 10.35
CA PRO A 3 15.56 -3.99 10.14
C PRO A 3 14.58 -3.39 9.12
N TYR A 4 14.42 -2.07 9.12
CA TYR A 4 13.54 -1.37 8.19
C TYR A 4 13.96 -1.59 6.74
N ILE A 5 15.26 -1.38 6.43
CA ILE A 5 15.79 -1.58 5.07
C ILE A 5 15.63 -3.03 4.64
N TYR A 6 15.88 -3.98 5.54
CA TYR A 6 15.70 -5.41 5.27
C TYR A 6 14.24 -5.76 4.92
N PHE A 7 13.27 -5.35 5.76
CA PHE A 7 11.85 -5.60 5.49
C PHE A 7 11.36 -4.88 4.24
N PHE A 8 11.81 -3.64 4.00
CA PHE A 8 11.48 -2.91 2.80
C PHE A 8 12.02 -3.61 1.54
N GLY A 9 13.24 -4.14 1.58
CA GLY A 9 13.83 -4.92 0.49
C GLY A 9 13.05 -6.21 0.21
N ILE A 10 12.67 -6.94 1.26
CA ILE A 10 11.82 -8.13 1.15
C ILE A 10 10.46 -7.77 0.55
N PHE A 11 9.80 -6.74 1.08
CA PHE A 11 8.53 -6.26 0.57
C PHE A 11 8.63 -5.91 -0.92
N TRP A 12 9.64 -5.13 -1.31
CA TRP A 12 9.81 -4.69 -2.69
C TRP A 12 10.03 -5.84 -3.66
N ARG A 13 10.82 -6.84 -3.24
CA ARG A 13 11.06 -8.06 -4.00
C ARG A 13 9.80 -8.91 -4.12
N LEU A 14 9.19 -9.30 -3.00
CA LEU A 14 8.01 -10.18 -2.98
C LEU A 14 6.83 -9.60 -3.76
N THR A 15 6.57 -8.30 -3.60
CA THR A 15 5.50 -7.61 -4.34
C THR A 15 5.88 -7.35 -5.80
N GLY A 16 7.16 -7.33 -6.14
CA GLY A 16 7.61 -7.29 -7.53
C GLY A 16 7.39 -8.62 -8.23
N ASP A 17 7.79 -9.71 -7.58
CA ASP A 17 7.60 -11.08 -8.05
C ASP A 17 6.10 -11.38 -8.23
N SER A 18 5.24 -10.82 -7.37
CA SER A 18 3.78 -11.01 -7.49
C SER A 18 3.14 -10.43 -8.74
N LEU A 19 3.75 -9.42 -9.37
CA LEU A 19 3.23 -8.82 -10.61
C LEU A 19 3.32 -9.76 -11.82
N SER A 20 4.09 -10.84 -11.75
CA SER A 20 4.27 -11.78 -12.85
C SER A 20 3.06 -12.69 -13.08
N TYR A 21 2.29 -12.98 -12.02
CA TYR A 21 1.18 -13.94 -12.04
C TYR A 21 -0.18 -13.29 -11.73
N LEU A 22 -0.25 -11.97 -11.57
CA LEU A 22 -1.51 -11.27 -11.36
C LEU A 22 -2.20 -10.92 -12.68
N PRO A 23 -3.54 -11.06 -12.77
CA PRO A 23 -4.32 -10.67 -13.95
C PRO A 23 -4.33 -9.15 -14.14
N GLY A 24 -4.71 -8.67 -15.34
CA GLY A 24 -4.52 -7.29 -15.82
C GLY A 24 -4.78 -6.16 -14.80
N GLU A 25 -6.03 -5.99 -14.36
CA GLU A 25 -6.38 -4.94 -13.38
C GLU A 25 -5.70 -5.17 -12.02
N ALA A 26 -5.65 -6.42 -11.57
CA ALA A 26 -5.03 -6.80 -10.30
C ALA A 26 -3.54 -6.43 -10.26
N LYS A 27 -2.83 -6.60 -11.39
CA LYS A 27 -1.42 -6.25 -11.56
C LYS A 27 -1.21 -4.73 -11.49
N THR A 28 -2.06 -3.95 -12.14
CA THR A 28 -1.98 -2.48 -12.10
C THR A 28 -2.25 -1.96 -10.69
N THR A 29 -3.28 -2.49 -10.03
CA THR A 29 -3.62 -2.13 -8.65
C THR A 29 -2.49 -2.52 -7.68
N MET A 30 -1.92 -3.73 -7.81
CA MET A 30 -0.78 -4.17 -7.00
C MET A 30 0.45 -3.28 -7.22
N ARG A 31 0.73 -2.83 -8.44
CA ARG A 31 1.81 -1.86 -8.70
C ARG A 31 1.59 -0.55 -7.95
N ASN A 32 0.36 -0.03 -7.93
CA ASN A 32 0.04 1.20 -7.20
C ASN A 32 0.18 1.00 -5.68
N ILE A 33 -0.23 -0.16 -5.17
CA ILE A 33 -0.04 -0.54 -3.77
C ILE A 33 1.44 -0.48 -3.36
N ARG A 34 2.37 -0.96 -4.21
CA ARG A 34 3.81 -0.92 -3.93
C ARG A 34 4.31 0.50 -3.69
N TYR A 35 3.92 1.44 -4.54
CA TYR A 35 4.29 2.85 -4.40
C TYR A 35 3.60 3.52 -3.22
N LEU A 36 2.30 3.26 -3.03
CA LEU A 36 1.54 3.78 -1.89
C LEU A 36 2.18 3.36 -0.57
N PHE A 37 2.51 2.08 -0.44
CA PHE A 37 3.13 1.52 0.75
C PHE A 37 4.51 2.13 0.98
N ALA A 38 5.34 2.19 -0.06
CA ALA A 38 6.65 2.83 0.03
C ALA A 38 6.56 4.29 0.48
N PHE A 39 5.63 5.07 -0.07
CA PHE A 39 5.41 6.45 0.35
C PHE A 39 4.96 6.53 1.82
N SER A 40 3.89 5.80 2.18
CA SER A 40 3.32 5.82 3.53
C SER A 40 4.33 5.40 4.60
N TRP A 41 5.21 4.44 4.30
CA TRP A 41 6.24 3.98 5.22
C TRP A 41 7.34 5.00 5.47
N ASN A 42 7.67 5.84 4.48
CA ASN A 42 8.65 6.90 4.65
C ASN A 42 8.11 8.07 5.49
N LEU A 43 6.79 8.24 5.61
CA LEU A 43 6.20 9.23 6.51
C LEU A 43 6.56 8.97 7.99
N TYR A 44 6.80 7.73 8.38
CA TYR A 44 7.29 7.44 9.74
C TYR A 44 8.68 8.04 9.97
N ILE A 45 9.58 8.00 8.98
CA ILE A 45 10.91 8.64 9.07
C ILE A 45 10.75 10.14 9.29
N VAL A 46 9.84 10.78 8.54
CA VAL A 46 9.53 12.22 8.72
C VAL A 46 9.03 12.49 10.14
N ALA A 47 8.10 11.68 10.65
CA ALA A 47 7.57 11.83 12.02
C ALA A 47 8.64 11.60 13.11
N TYR A 48 9.67 10.79 12.85
CA TYR A 48 10.82 10.62 13.73
C TYR A 48 11.81 11.79 13.68
N ILE A 49 11.84 12.54 12.57
CA ILE A 49 12.69 13.73 12.42
C ILE A 49 12.09 14.93 13.16
N VAL A 50 10.76 15.03 13.30
CA VAL A 50 10.09 16.21 13.91
C VAL A 50 10.70 16.64 15.26
N PRO A 51 10.94 15.77 16.25
CA PRO A 51 11.54 16.17 17.52
C PRO A 51 12.95 16.75 17.39
N MET A 52 13.65 16.45 16.29
CA MET A 52 15.01 16.94 16.03
C MET A 52 15.03 18.37 15.45
N LEU A 53 13.85 18.95 15.15
CA LEU A 53 13.71 20.30 14.57
C LEU A 53 13.81 21.42 15.62
N GLY A 54 14.72 21.28 16.59
CA GLY A 54 14.96 22.27 17.65
C GLY A 54 13.71 22.58 18.48
N ASP A 55 13.49 23.86 18.77
CA ASP A 55 12.41 24.34 19.65
C ASP A 55 11.02 23.99 19.13
N PHE A 56 10.81 24.00 17.81
CA PHE A 56 9.55 23.56 17.21
C PHE A 56 9.28 22.08 17.49
N GLY A 57 10.29 21.23 17.31
CA GLY A 57 10.17 19.78 17.49
C GLY A 57 9.81 19.37 18.92
N GLN A 58 10.21 20.18 19.90
CA GLN A 58 9.96 19.98 21.33
C GLN A 58 8.71 20.71 21.84
N SER A 59 8.02 21.48 20.98
CA SER A 59 6.81 22.21 21.34
C SER A 59 5.56 21.33 21.28
N ALA A 60 4.45 21.84 21.84
CA ALA A 60 3.13 21.21 21.69
C ALA A 60 2.71 21.08 20.21
N GLU A 61 3.06 22.06 19.38
CA GLU A 61 2.77 22.06 17.94
C GLU A 61 3.57 20.98 17.21
N GLY A 62 4.83 20.76 17.61
CA GLY A 62 5.66 19.66 17.13
C GLY A 62 5.04 18.30 17.47
N ALA A 63 4.52 18.13 18.69
CA ALA A 63 3.82 16.92 19.10
C ALA A 63 2.54 16.68 18.27
N VAL A 64 1.72 17.71 18.04
CA VAL A 64 0.52 17.64 17.19
C VAL A 64 0.88 17.27 15.75
N THR A 65 1.94 17.88 15.21
CA THR A 65 2.44 17.59 13.84
C THR A 65 2.82 16.11 13.68
N ARG A 66 3.46 15.50 14.68
CA ARG A 66 3.77 14.07 14.66
C ARG A 66 2.52 13.21 14.63
N THR A 67 1.53 13.56 15.43
CA THR A 67 0.24 12.84 15.44
C THR A 67 -0.42 12.88 14.07
N TYR A 68 -0.47 14.05 13.41
CA TYR A 68 -0.98 14.16 12.05
C TYR A 68 -0.20 13.28 11.06
N LEU A 69 1.13 13.32 11.10
CA LEU A 69 1.97 12.47 10.23
C LEU A 69 1.70 10.97 10.45
N PHE A 70 1.58 10.53 11.71
CA PHE A 70 1.26 9.13 12.01
C PHE A 70 -0.14 8.75 11.57
N THR A 71 -1.14 9.61 11.76
CA THR A 71 -2.50 9.36 11.28
C THR A 71 -2.54 9.22 9.76
N ILE A 72 -1.88 10.12 9.02
CA ILE A 72 -1.80 10.03 7.56
C ILE A 72 -1.08 8.74 7.14
N ALA A 73 0.05 8.42 7.76
CA ALA A 73 0.79 7.19 7.48
C ALA A 73 -0.08 5.94 7.69
N ASP A 74 -0.86 5.92 8.77
CA ASP A 74 -1.73 4.79 9.11
C ASP A 74 -2.95 4.66 8.20
N VAL A 75 -3.61 5.76 7.83
CA VAL A 75 -4.74 5.74 6.89
C VAL A 75 -4.29 5.24 5.52
N LEU A 76 -3.15 5.72 5.02
CA LEU A 76 -2.58 5.28 3.73
C LEU A 76 -2.16 3.81 3.77
N SER A 77 -1.43 3.40 4.81
CA SER A 77 -0.82 2.06 4.90
C SER A 77 -1.76 0.95 5.37
N LYS A 78 -2.88 1.29 6.02
CA LYS A 78 -3.84 0.30 6.56
C LYS A 78 -5.17 0.35 5.83
N ILE A 79 -5.83 1.51 5.78
CA ILE A 79 -7.19 1.62 5.26
C ILE A 79 -7.18 1.57 3.73
N ILE A 80 -6.49 2.53 3.11
CA ILE A 80 -6.44 2.63 1.64
C ILE A 80 -5.72 1.40 1.07
N TYR A 81 -4.57 1.04 1.65
CA TYR A 81 -3.89 -0.21 1.31
C TYR A 81 -4.81 -1.43 1.42
N GLY A 82 -5.55 -1.57 2.53
CA GLY A 82 -6.43 -2.72 2.76
C GLY A 82 -7.55 -2.84 1.73
N VAL A 83 -8.18 -1.72 1.37
CA VAL A 83 -9.22 -1.68 0.33
C VAL A 83 -8.65 -2.07 -1.03
N LEU A 84 -7.50 -1.51 -1.42
CA LEU A 84 -6.87 -1.83 -2.69
C LEU A 84 -6.40 -3.29 -2.76
N LEU A 85 -5.88 -3.83 -1.64
CA LEU A 85 -5.49 -5.23 -1.57
C LEU A 85 -6.71 -6.16 -1.68
N GLY A 86 -7.84 -5.77 -1.07
CA GLY A 86 -9.13 -6.45 -1.26
C GLY A 86 -9.52 -6.53 -2.72
N LYS A 87 -9.44 -5.40 -3.46
CA LYS A 87 -9.68 -5.39 -4.91
C LYS A 87 -8.78 -6.37 -5.68
N VAL A 88 -7.48 -6.41 -5.35
CA VAL A 88 -6.53 -7.35 -6.00
C VAL A 88 -6.91 -8.80 -5.71
N ALA A 89 -7.28 -9.11 -4.47
CA ALA A 89 -7.70 -10.45 -4.09
C ALA A 89 -8.97 -10.87 -4.85
N THR A 90 -9.98 -10.01 -4.91
CA THR A 90 -11.21 -10.26 -5.66
C THR A 90 -10.95 -10.47 -7.14
N ALA A 91 -10.16 -9.59 -7.77
CA ALA A 91 -9.83 -9.71 -9.19
C ALA A 91 -9.07 -11.01 -9.51
N ARG A 92 -8.20 -11.47 -8.60
CA ARG A 92 -7.56 -12.78 -8.72
C ARG A 92 -8.58 -13.92 -8.61
N SER A 93 -9.47 -13.89 -7.62
CA SER A 93 -10.49 -14.92 -7.45
C SER A 93 -11.41 -15.03 -8.68
N VAL A 94 -11.81 -13.91 -9.28
CA VAL A 94 -12.59 -13.92 -10.53
C VAL A 94 -11.81 -14.58 -11.67
N ALA A 95 -10.53 -14.25 -11.83
CA ALA A 95 -9.67 -14.89 -12.83
C ALA A 95 -9.46 -16.40 -12.60
N GLU A 96 -9.64 -16.87 -11.37
CA GLU A 96 -9.63 -18.30 -11.00
C GLU A 96 -11.00 -18.99 -11.20
N GLY A 97 -12.02 -18.25 -11.67
CA GLY A 97 -13.35 -18.78 -11.99
C GLY A 97 -14.38 -18.67 -10.87
N PHE A 98 -14.11 -17.89 -9.81
CA PHE A 98 -15.07 -17.64 -8.75
C PHE A 98 -16.02 -16.50 -9.13
N GLU A 99 -17.32 -16.72 -8.95
CA GLU A 99 -18.35 -15.70 -9.13
C GLU A 99 -18.38 -14.76 -7.91
N VAL A 100 -18.26 -13.46 -8.14
CA VAL A 100 -18.30 -12.44 -7.10
C VAL A 100 -19.26 -11.33 -7.53
N ASP A 101 -20.34 -11.17 -6.76
CA ASP A 101 -21.37 -10.15 -6.97
C ASP A 101 -20.76 -8.74 -7.03
N GLY A 102 -21.08 -7.99 -8.08
CA GLY A 102 -20.58 -6.65 -8.36
C GLY A 102 -19.19 -6.59 -9.03
N TYR A 103 -18.59 -7.73 -9.38
CA TYR A 103 -17.30 -7.83 -10.07
C TYR A 103 -17.38 -8.63 -11.38
N GLU A 104 -18.58 -8.79 -11.93
CA GLU A 104 -18.85 -9.55 -13.16
C GLU A 104 -18.09 -8.97 -14.36
N HIS A 105 -17.94 -7.64 -14.41
CA HIS A 105 -17.16 -6.95 -15.44
C HIS A 105 -15.71 -7.43 -15.53
N LEU A 106 -15.12 -7.89 -14.42
CA LEU A 106 -13.76 -8.45 -14.42
C LEU A 106 -13.72 -9.83 -15.09
N ALA A 107 -14.80 -10.60 -15.00
CA ALA A 107 -14.90 -11.90 -15.66
C ALA A 107 -15.00 -11.70 -17.18
N GLU A 108 -15.80 -10.73 -17.63
CA GLU A 108 -15.96 -10.37 -19.04
C GLU A 108 -14.64 -9.90 -19.68
N GLU A 109 -13.91 -8.99 -19.01
CA GLU A 109 -12.60 -8.53 -19.47
C GLU A 109 -11.55 -9.66 -19.54
N SER A 110 -11.62 -10.64 -18.62
CA SER A 110 -10.70 -11.79 -18.64
C SER A 110 -10.92 -12.73 -19.82
N VAL A 111 -12.18 -12.86 -20.28
CA VAL A 111 -12.56 -13.67 -21.44
C VAL A 111 -12.19 -12.98 -22.75
N GLU A 112 -12.32 -11.65 -22.82
CA GLU A 112 -11.91 -10.88 -24.01
C GLU A 112 -10.39 -10.84 -24.22
N GLN A 113 -9.61 -10.93 -23.14
CA GLN A 113 -8.15 -10.88 -23.17
C GLN A 113 -7.47 -12.25 -23.33
N ALA A 114 -8.23 -13.37 -23.35
CA ALA A 114 -7.74 -14.75 -23.46
C ALA A 114 -7.79 -15.30 -24.89
#